data_AF-A0AAV4B0E7-F1
#
_entry.id   AF-A0AAV4B0E7-F1
#
_cell.length_a   1.000
_cell.length_b   1.000
_cell.length_c   1.000
_cell.angle_alpha   90.00
_cell.angle_beta   90.00
_cell.angle_gamma   90.00
#
_symmetry.space_group_name_H-M   'P 1'
#
loop_
_entity.id
_entity.type
_entity.pdbx_description
1 polymer ?
#
loop_
_entity_poly.entity_id
_entity_poly.type
_entity_poly.pdbx_seq_one_letter_code
_entity_poly.pdbx_strand_id
1 'polypeptide(L)'
;MEQKNSAGLSILIREDLNYLPVRSTTGPFLNYQSVVVYVGKTKFLLTNSYLRSNPKQHLHEAMLERPNHILVGDLNAHSPAWGKHKSDWAGKTIEKLTLDLRCMIENTGEPTRLATTSNQIHTAIDLTITSNDFTYPVVQWEVFEDSLRNRSPPVH
;
A
#
# COMPACT_ATOMS: atom_id res chain seq x y z
N MET A 1 -13.77 -23.31 -20.33
CA MET A 1 -12.78 -22.95 -19.29
C MET A 1 -13.05 -21.51 -18.91
N GLU A 2 -13.67 -21.29 -17.75
CA GLU A 2 -13.87 -19.93 -17.22
C GLU A 2 -12.52 -19.31 -16.91
N GLN A 3 -12.27 -18.15 -17.52
CA GLN A 3 -11.16 -17.29 -17.18
C GLN A 3 -11.45 -16.74 -15.77
N LYS A 4 -10.83 -17.31 -14.74
CA LYS A 4 -10.83 -16.69 -13.41
C LYS A 4 -10.28 -15.28 -13.55
N ASN A 5 -11.09 -14.27 -13.27
CA ASN A 5 -10.64 -12.88 -13.14
C ASN A 5 -9.50 -12.86 -12.11
N SER A 6 -8.26 -12.73 -12.59
CA SER A 6 -7.11 -12.57 -11.71
C SER A 6 -7.15 -11.16 -11.14
N ALA A 7 -7.12 -11.02 -9.82
CA ALA A 7 -6.92 -9.73 -9.17
C ALA A 7 -5.71 -9.03 -9.80
N GLY A 8 -5.94 -7.84 -10.37
CA GLY A 8 -4.94 -7.05 -11.09
C GLY A 8 -4.59 -5.77 -10.34
N LEU A 9 -3.33 -5.36 -10.45
CA LEU A 9 -2.86 -4.07 -10.00
C LEU A 9 -2.88 -3.09 -11.17
N SER A 10 -3.21 -1.84 -10.88
CA SER A 10 -3.17 -0.76 -11.86
C SER A 10 -2.63 0.51 -11.20
N ILE A 11 -1.91 1.30 -11.98
CA ILE A 11 -1.51 2.66 -11.61
C ILE A 11 -2.00 3.57 -12.74
N LEU A 12 -2.87 4.52 -12.38
CA LEU A 12 -3.32 5.57 -13.29
C LEU A 12 -2.45 6.80 -13.08
N ILE A 13 -1.82 7.29 -14.15
CA ILE A 13 -0.99 8.50 -14.14
C ILE A 13 -1.72 9.60 -14.88
N ARG A 14 -1.76 10.81 -14.28
CA ARG A 14 -2.34 12.01 -14.89
C ARG A 14 -1.52 12.41 -16.12
N GLU A 15 -2.18 12.82 -17.20
CA GLU A 15 -1.55 13.03 -18.51
C GLU A 15 -0.44 14.10 -18.55
N ASP A 16 -0.47 15.05 -17.62
CA ASP A 16 0.51 16.13 -17.47
C ASP A 16 1.75 15.74 -16.64
N LEU A 17 1.79 14.53 -16.08
CA LEU A 17 2.94 14.02 -15.33
C LEU A 17 3.85 13.19 -16.24
N ASN A 18 5.15 13.50 -16.20
CA ASN A 18 6.15 12.65 -16.82
C ASN A 18 6.33 11.38 -16.01
N TYR A 19 6.38 10.22 -16.67
CA TYR A 19 6.59 8.94 -16.02
C TYR A 19 7.35 7.95 -16.90
N LEU A 20 7.97 6.95 -16.26
CA LEU A 20 8.61 5.81 -16.90
C LEU A 20 8.14 4.52 -16.23
N PRO A 21 7.56 3.55 -16.96
CA PRO A 21 7.27 2.24 -16.39
C PRO A 21 8.59 1.53 -16.05
N VAL A 22 8.69 0.92 -14.86
CA VAL A 22 9.97 0.32 -14.41
C VAL A 22 9.87 -1.18 -14.18
N ARG A 23 8.82 -1.68 -13.52
CA ARG A 23 8.75 -3.10 -13.16
C ARG A 23 7.32 -3.52 -12.84
N SER A 24 6.89 -4.64 -13.37
CA SER A 24 5.69 -5.35 -12.90
C SER A 24 6.13 -6.76 -12.53
N THR A 25 5.90 -7.15 -11.28
CA THR A 25 6.21 -8.50 -10.80
C THR A 25 4.91 -9.14 -10.32
N THR A 26 4.48 -10.17 -11.05
CA THR A 26 3.34 -11.01 -10.68
C THR A 26 3.80 -12.45 -10.56
N GLY A 27 3.58 -13.06 -9.41
CA GLY A 27 3.94 -14.43 -9.09
C GLY A 27 3.09 -14.96 -7.94
N PRO A 28 3.32 -16.22 -7.52
CA PRO A 28 2.52 -16.85 -6.46
C PRO A 28 2.56 -16.09 -5.12
N PHE A 29 3.68 -15.42 -4.82
CA PHE A 29 3.92 -14.70 -3.56
C PHE A 29 4.11 -13.18 -3.74
N LEU A 30 4.26 -12.72 -4.98
CA LEU A 30 4.63 -11.34 -5.32
C LEU A 30 3.57 -10.76 -6.24
N ASN A 31 3.01 -9.62 -5.84
CA ASN A 31 2.08 -8.90 -6.67
C ASN A 31 2.31 -7.41 -6.43
N TYR A 32 3.15 -6.80 -7.27
CA TYR A 32 3.38 -5.37 -7.25
C TYR A 32 3.67 -4.83 -8.67
N GLN A 33 3.33 -3.56 -8.87
CA GLN A 33 3.64 -2.78 -10.07
C GLN A 33 4.33 -1.49 -9.65
N SER A 34 5.38 -1.11 -10.36
CA SER A 34 6.13 0.10 -10.08
C SER A 34 6.31 0.98 -11.32
N VAL A 35 6.18 2.28 -11.11
CA VAL A 35 6.40 3.33 -12.11
C VAL A 35 7.25 4.42 -11.49
N VAL A 36 8.16 4.97 -12.28
CA VAL A 36 8.86 6.20 -11.91
C VAL A 36 8.00 7.37 -12.34
N VAL A 37 7.74 8.30 -11.42
CA VAL A 37 7.03 9.56 -11.72
C VAL A 37 7.95 10.74 -11.41
N TYR A 38 7.78 11.82 -12.16
CA TYR A 38 8.53 13.05 -11.97
C TYR A 38 7.61 14.17 -11.50
N VAL A 39 7.96 14.79 -10.38
CA VAL A 39 7.31 16.02 -9.88
C VAL A 39 8.35 17.13 -9.97
N GLY A 40 8.19 18.01 -10.96
CA GLY A 40 9.23 18.97 -11.32
C GLY A 40 10.51 18.25 -11.76
N LYS A 41 11.61 18.47 -11.02
CA LYS A 41 12.90 17.80 -11.26
C LYS A 41 13.12 16.57 -10.37
N THR A 42 12.22 16.31 -9.43
CA THR A 42 12.38 15.23 -8.45
C THR A 42 11.78 13.95 -8.99
N LYS A 43 12.55 12.87 -8.89
CA LYS A 43 12.15 11.51 -9.30
C LYS A 43 11.62 10.75 -8.08
N PHE A 44 10.46 10.13 -8.24
CA PHE A 44 9.87 9.21 -7.26
C PHE A 44 9.66 7.85 -7.89
N LEU A 45 9.82 6.80 -7.10
CA LEU A 45 9.35 5.48 -7.45
C LEU A 45 8.04 5.20 -6.73
N LEU A 46 6.96 5.10 -7.47
CA LEU A 46 5.66 4.69 -6.96
C LEU A 46 5.49 3.19 -7.17
N THR A 47 5.13 2.45 -6.12
CA THR A 47 4.84 1.02 -6.18
C THR A 47 3.46 0.74 -5.61
N ASN A 48 2.57 0.19 -6.43
CA ASN A 48 1.29 -0.36 -6.00
C ASN A 48 1.48 -1.85 -5.68
N SER A 49 1.08 -2.30 -4.50
CA SER A 49 1.38 -3.63 -3.97
C SER A 49 0.13 -4.30 -3.40
N TYR A 50 0.01 -5.61 -3.59
CA TYR A 50 -1.02 -6.43 -2.95
C TYR A 50 -0.39 -7.64 -2.27
N LEU A 51 -0.47 -7.70 -0.94
CA LEU A 51 0.12 -8.81 -0.19
C LEU A 51 -0.79 -10.04 -0.24
N ARG A 52 -0.37 -11.06 -1.00
CA ARG A 52 -1.04 -12.37 -1.01
C ARG A 52 -0.54 -13.29 0.10
N SER A 53 0.77 -13.28 0.33
CA SER A 53 1.47 -14.18 1.25
C SER A 53 2.94 -13.77 1.38
N ASN A 54 3.65 -14.34 2.36
CA ASN A 54 5.07 -14.08 2.63
C ASN A 54 5.46 -12.58 2.71
N PRO A 55 4.94 -11.83 3.71
CA PRO A 55 5.23 -10.41 3.96
C PRO A 55 6.72 -10.09 3.94
N LYS A 56 7.56 -11.01 4.43
CA LYS A 56 9.01 -10.78 4.47
C LYS A 56 9.60 -10.64 3.09
N GLN A 57 9.40 -11.65 2.25
CA GLN A 57 9.92 -11.61 0.88
C GLN A 57 9.24 -10.49 0.08
N HIS A 58 7.93 -10.34 0.23
CA HIS A 58 7.15 -9.36 -0.50
C HIS A 58 7.63 -7.93 -0.24
N LEU A 59 7.70 -7.51 1.04
CA LEU A 59 8.09 -6.16 1.39
C LEU A 59 9.58 -5.91 1.11
N HIS A 60 10.44 -6.89 1.39
CA HIS A 60 11.86 -6.78 1.07
C HIS A 60 12.08 -6.54 -0.42
N GLU A 61 11.45 -7.32 -1.31
CA GLU A 61 11.58 -7.12 -2.75
C GLU A 61 10.90 -5.83 -3.24
N ALA A 62 9.77 -5.46 -2.65
CA ALA A 62 9.00 -4.30 -3.05
C ALA A 62 9.62 -2.97 -2.57
N MET A 63 10.49 -2.97 -1.54
CA MET A 63 11.10 -1.77 -0.94
C MET A 63 12.63 -1.71 -1.06
N LEU A 64 13.29 -2.72 -1.63
CA LEU A 64 14.76 -2.84 -1.59
C LEU A 64 15.48 -1.61 -2.17
N GLU A 65 16.06 -0.80 -1.27
CA GLU A 65 17.03 0.28 -1.49
C GLU A 65 16.75 1.16 -2.71
N ARG A 66 15.62 1.86 -2.70
CA ARG A 66 15.28 2.80 -3.77
C ARG A 66 15.04 4.18 -3.20
N PRO A 67 15.70 5.22 -3.75
CA PRO A 67 15.51 6.57 -3.27
C PRO A 67 14.13 7.08 -3.64
N ASN A 68 13.54 7.91 -2.76
CA ASN A 68 12.23 8.53 -2.98
C ASN A 68 11.14 7.50 -3.35
N HIS A 69 11.10 6.39 -2.63
CA HIS A 69 10.15 5.31 -2.87
C HIS A 69 8.89 5.52 -2.06
N ILE A 70 7.74 5.41 -2.72
CA ILE A 70 6.43 5.32 -2.11
C ILE A 70 5.84 3.96 -2.48
N LEU A 71 5.60 3.11 -1.49
CA LEU A 71 4.81 1.89 -1.63
C LEU A 71 3.41 2.14 -1.07
N VAL A 72 2.41 1.80 -1.87
CA VAL A 72 1.00 1.87 -1.51
C VAL A 72 0.31 0.55 -1.80
N GLY A 73 -0.75 0.24 -1.05
CA GLY A 73 -1.71 -0.78 -1.43
C GLY A 73 -2.18 -1.65 -0.27
N ASP A 74 -3.00 -2.64 -0.60
CA ASP A 74 -3.61 -3.56 0.37
C ASP A 74 -2.58 -4.62 0.78
N LEU A 75 -2.00 -4.42 1.96
CA LEU A 75 -1.03 -5.34 2.56
C LEU A 75 -1.71 -6.37 3.46
N ASN A 76 -3.04 -6.35 3.60
CA ASN A 76 -3.83 -7.34 4.32
C ASN A 76 -3.21 -7.77 5.67
N ALA A 77 -2.70 -6.79 6.42
CA ALA A 77 -1.94 -6.99 7.65
C ALA A 77 -2.43 -6.02 8.73
N HIS A 78 -2.49 -6.52 9.96
CA HIS A 78 -2.96 -5.75 11.11
C HIS A 78 -1.81 -5.41 12.06
N SER A 79 -1.80 -4.16 12.55
CA SER A 79 -0.92 -3.68 13.62
C SER A 79 -1.51 -2.44 14.31
N PRO A 80 -1.22 -2.21 15.60
CA PRO A 80 -1.44 -0.93 16.26
C PRO A 80 -0.68 0.24 15.64
N ALA A 81 0.40 -0.02 14.88
CA ALA A 81 1.24 1.02 14.29
C ALA A 81 0.56 1.79 13.15
N TRP A 82 -0.47 1.22 12.52
CA TRP A 82 -1.24 1.84 11.43
C TRP A 82 -2.75 1.66 11.58
N GLY A 83 -3.20 1.19 12.74
CA GLY A 83 -4.60 0.86 13.00
C GLY A 83 -4.85 0.55 14.47
N LYS A 84 -6.05 0.05 14.80
CA LYS A 84 -6.47 -0.15 16.20
C LYS A 84 -6.48 -1.61 16.66
N HIS A 85 -5.95 -2.53 15.84
CA HIS A 85 -6.03 -3.98 16.06
C HIS A 85 -4.72 -4.56 16.58
N LYS A 86 -4.79 -5.71 17.26
CA LYS A 86 -3.59 -6.47 17.63
C LYS A 86 -2.78 -6.85 16.39
N SER A 87 -1.46 -6.83 16.52
CA SER A 87 -0.60 -7.24 15.40
C SER A 87 -0.76 -8.72 15.09
N ASP A 88 -1.08 -9.04 13.85
CA ASP A 88 -0.98 -10.41 13.32
C ASP A 88 0.47 -10.73 12.92
N TRP A 89 0.70 -11.94 12.39
CA TRP A 89 2.04 -12.34 11.96
C TRP A 89 2.59 -11.47 10.81
N ALA A 90 1.72 -11.03 9.89
CA ALA A 90 2.14 -10.19 8.78
C ALA A 90 2.46 -8.77 9.25
N GLY A 91 1.66 -8.19 10.14
CA GLY A 91 1.91 -6.89 10.74
C GLY A 91 3.22 -6.85 11.51
N LYS A 92 3.49 -7.83 12.39
CA LYS A 92 4.79 -7.93 13.07
C LYS A 92 5.96 -8.03 12.11
N THR A 93 5.77 -8.71 10.98
CA THR A 93 6.81 -8.86 9.96
C THR A 93 7.06 -7.53 9.24
N ILE A 94 6.00 -6.80 8.88
CA ILE A 94 6.08 -5.48 8.25
C ILE A 94 6.72 -4.47 9.22
N GLU A 95 6.26 -4.39 10.47
CA GLU A 95 6.84 -3.52 11.52
C GLU A 95 8.36 -3.71 11.64
N LYS A 96 8.81 -4.97 11.71
CA LYS A 96 10.23 -5.29 11.80
C LYS A 96 10.99 -4.84 10.56
N LEU A 97 10.46 -5.11 9.37
CA LEU A 97 11.14 -4.76 8.12
C LEU A 97 11.18 -3.27 7.87
N THR A 98 10.12 -2.53 8.22
CA THR A 98 10.15 -1.07 8.13
C THR A 98 11.20 -0.49 9.06
N LEU A 99 11.36 -1.06 10.26
CA LEU A 99 12.45 -0.68 11.17
C LEU A 99 13.84 -1.02 10.58
N ASP A 100 14.02 -2.24 10.09
CA ASP A 100 15.29 -2.71 9.53
C ASP A 100 15.70 -1.88 8.29
N LEU A 101 14.74 -1.52 7.44
CA LEU A 101 14.93 -0.71 6.22
C LEU A 101 14.84 0.81 6.46
N ARG A 102 14.60 1.24 7.72
CA ARG A 102 14.37 2.64 8.10
C ARG A 102 13.27 3.33 7.28
N CYS A 103 12.27 2.57 6.85
CA CYS A 103 11.13 3.10 6.13
C CYS A 103 10.09 3.64 7.11
N MET A 104 9.30 4.62 6.67
CA MET A 104 8.25 5.24 7.46
C MET A 104 6.88 4.70 7.03
N ILE A 105 6.01 4.47 8.00
CA ILE A 105 4.59 4.16 7.77
C ILE A 105 3.82 5.47 7.94
N GLU A 106 3.15 5.92 6.89
CA GLU A 106 2.51 7.25 6.85
C GLU A 106 1.06 7.23 7.38
N ASN A 107 0.48 6.04 7.52
CA ASN A 107 -0.89 5.87 8.00
C ASN A 107 -1.11 6.48 9.40
N THR A 108 -2.21 7.20 9.58
CA THR A 108 -2.56 7.88 10.85
C THR A 108 -3.49 7.06 11.77
N GLY A 109 -3.84 5.83 11.37
CA GLY A 109 -4.59 4.87 12.20
C GLY A 109 -6.10 4.77 11.89
N GLU A 110 -6.59 5.58 10.97
CA GLU A 110 -7.96 5.54 10.46
C GLU A 110 -8.21 4.26 9.64
N PRO A 111 -9.42 3.70 9.70
CA PRO A 111 -9.74 2.51 8.94
C PRO A 111 -9.82 2.79 7.44
N THR A 112 -9.14 1.96 6.65
CA THR A 112 -9.16 2.00 5.17
C THR A 112 -10.20 1.04 4.58
N ARG A 113 -10.67 0.07 5.39
CA ARG A 113 -11.76 -0.85 5.06
C ARG A 113 -12.86 -0.78 6.11
N LEU A 114 -14.06 -0.40 5.69
CA LEU A 114 -15.23 -0.40 6.55
C LEU A 114 -15.82 -1.80 6.72
N ALA A 115 -16.34 -2.08 7.92
CA ALA A 115 -17.17 -3.23 8.17
C ALA A 115 -18.45 -3.15 7.33
N THR A 116 -18.84 -4.23 6.66
CA THR A 116 -20.08 -4.29 5.86
C THR A 116 -21.23 -4.95 6.62
N THR A 117 -20.93 -5.56 7.77
CA THR A 117 -21.90 -6.22 8.65
C THR A 117 -21.61 -5.88 10.11
N SER A 118 -22.62 -5.97 10.97
CA SER A 118 -22.52 -5.64 12.40
C SER A 118 -21.48 -6.46 13.16
N ASN A 119 -21.13 -7.65 12.66
CA ASN A 119 -20.20 -8.56 13.30
C ASN A 119 -18.75 -8.36 12.82
N GLN A 120 -18.51 -7.43 11.90
CA GLN A 120 -17.19 -7.06 11.42
C GLN A 120 -16.76 -5.74 12.06
N ILE A 121 -15.44 -5.57 12.14
CA ILE A 121 -14.81 -4.34 12.64
C ILE A 121 -14.13 -3.62 11.48
N HIS A 122 -14.11 -2.29 11.54
CA HIS A 122 -13.36 -1.46 10.61
C HIS A 122 -11.86 -1.77 10.74
N THR A 123 -11.14 -1.91 9.64
CA THR A 123 -9.71 -2.26 9.66
C THR A 123 -8.89 -1.32 8.79
N ALA A 124 -7.65 -1.07 9.19
CA ALA A 124 -6.62 -0.46 8.35
C ALA A 124 -5.75 -1.58 7.79
N ILE A 125 -5.90 -1.87 6.49
CA ILE A 125 -5.13 -2.91 5.77
C ILE A 125 -4.42 -2.36 4.53
N ASP A 126 -4.82 -1.17 4.09
CA ASP A 126 -4.13 -0.42 3.04
C ASP A 126 -3.03 0.42 3.70
N LEU A 127 -1.79 0.25 3.23
CA LEU A 127 -0.63 0.92 3.80
C LEU A 127 0.02 1.87 2.80
N THR A 128 0.60 2.94 3.34
CA THR A 128 1.53 3.82 2.65
C THR A 128 2.85 3.79 3.39
N ILE A 129 3.91 3.37 2.69
CA ILE A 129 5.26 3.22 3.23
C ILE A 129 6.22 4.04 2.37
N THR A 130 7.05 4.88 3.00
CA THR A 130 8.06 5.70 2.31
C THR A 130 9.48 5.28 2.68
N SER A 131 10.43 5.48 1.76
CA SER A 131 11.86 5.25 2.04
C SER A 131 12.43 6.30 3.01
N ASN A 132 13.49 5.93 3.74
CA ASN A 132 14.15 6.82 4.70
C ASN A 132 14.66 8.16 4.10
N ASP A 133 14.97 8.14 2.81
CA ASP A 133 15.52 9.28 2.07
C ASP A 133 14.46 10.06 1.30
N PHE A 134 13.18 9.90 1.67
CA PHE A 134 12.09 10.60 1.06
C PHE A 134 12.30 12.12 1.12
N THR A 135 12.31 12.75 -0.05
CA THR A 135 12.73 14.16 -0.22
C THR A 135 11.82 15.15 0.51
N TYR A 136 10.57 14.78 0.81
CA TYR A 136 9.64 15.65 1.53
C TYR A 136 9.64 15.33 3.03
N PRO A 137 9.95 16.31 3.90
CA PRO A 137 10.08 16.07 5.34
C PRO A 137 8.73 15.93 6.05
N VAL A 138 7.63 16.30 5.40
CA VAL A 138 6.27 16.21 5.94
C VAL A 138 5.35 15.63 4.88
N VAL A 139 4.75 14.49 5.21
CA VAL A 139 3.67 13.88 4.44
C VAL A 139 2.37 14.19 5.16
N GLN A 140 1.43 14.81 4.45
CA GLN A 140 0.04 14.91 4.90
C GLN A 140 -0.69 13.68 4.35
N TRP A 141 -1.03 12.76 5.24
CA TRP A 141 -1.74 11.54 4.91
C TRP A 141 -3.12 11.57 5.55
N GLU A 142 -4.14 11.21 4.78
CA GLU A 142 -5.52 11.11 5.27
C GLU A 142 -6.27 10.02 4.52
N VAL A 143 -7.29 9.45 5.17
CA VAL A 143 -8.26 8.57 4.51
C VAL A 143 -9.38 9.41 3.93
N PHE A 144 -9.59 9.32 2.62
CA PHE A 144 -10.64 10.10 1.95
C PHE A 144 -12.02 9.43 2.10
N GLU A 145 -12.97 10.09 2.80
CA GLU A 145 -14.26 9.50 3.17
C GLU A 145 -15.11 9.02 1.98
N ASP A 146 -15.12 9.73 0.85
CA ASP A 146 -15.93 9.36 -0.31
C ASP A 146 -15.48 8.04 -0.96
N SER A 147 -14.21 7.66 -0.77
CA SER A 147 -13.70 6.34 -1.22
C SER A 147 -14.31 5.16 -0.44
N LEU A 148 -14.84 5.42 0.76
CA LEU A 148 -15.42 4.42 1.65
C LEU A 148 -16.93 4.22 1.42
N ARG A 149 -17.63 5.21 0.82
CA ARG A 149 -19.09 5.21 0.60
C ARG A 149 -19.56 4.27 -0.51
N ASN A 150 -18.70 3.94 -1.47
CA ASN A 150 -19.04 3.09 -2.63
C ASN A 150 -19.24 1.60 -2.31
N ARG A 151 -19.27 1.19 -1.03
CA ARG A 151 -19.52 -0.20 -0.62
C ARG A 151 -20.74 -0.40 0.30
N SER A 152 -21.53 0.64 0.54
CA SER A 152 -22.81 0.48 1.23
C SER A 152 -23.86 -0.05 0.25
N PRO A 153 -24.58 -1.16 0.54
CA PRO A 153 -25.76 -1.51 -0.24
C PRO A 153 -26.81 -0.39 -0.10
N PRO A 154 -27.67 -0.19 -1.12
CA PRO A 154 -28.75 0.79 -1.03
C PRO A 154 -29.63 0.45 0.18
N VAL A 155 -29.87 1.45 1.02
CA VAL A 155 -30.86 1.37 2.08
C VAL A 155 -32.22 1.44 1.39
N HIS A 156 -32.97 0.34 1.43
CA HIS A 156 -34.40 0.29 1.06
C HIS A 156 -35.25 0.92 2.15
#